data_AF-X0XAQ9-F1
#
_entry.id   AF-X0XAQ9-F1
#
_cell.length_a   1.000
_cell.length_b   1.000
_cell.length_c   1.000
_cell.angle_alpha   90.00
_cell.angle_beta   90.00
_cell.angle_gamma   90.00
#
_symmetry.space_group_name_H-M   'P 1'
#
loop_
_entity.id
_entity.type
_entity.pdbx_description
1 polymer ?
#
loop_
_entity_poly.entity_id
_entity_poly.type
_entity_poly.pdbx_seq_one_letter_code
_entity_poly.pdbx_strand_id
1 'polypeptide(L)'
;MKNGMTLIVRVIARFVSPMIMVFGIYVILHGHLSPGGGFPGGVIIASAFVLITLSFGKEIAYQKLKETTASVMESAGALIFLILATLGI
;
A
#
# COMPACT_ATOMS: atom_id res chain seq x y z
N MET A 1 -23.40 7.53 -10.59
CA MET A 1 -22.32 7.66 -11.59
C MET A 1 -21.62 6.31 -11.74
N LYS A 2 -21.67 5.66 -12.92
CA LYS A 2 -21.09 4.33 -13.20
C LYS A 2 -19.56 4.41 -13.36
N ASN A 3 -18.81 4.77 -12.32
CA ASN A 3 -17.39 5.11 -12.49
C ASN A 3 -16.45 4.01 -11.99
N GLY A 4 -16.55 2.83 -12.58
CA GLY A 4 -15.59 1.74 -12.37
C GLY A 4 -15.42 0.91 -13.64
N MET A 5 -14.29 0.23 -13.76
CA MET A 5 -13.96 -0.63 -14.92
C MET A 5 -14.97 -1.79 -15.09
N THR A 6 -14.78 -2.65 -16.09
CA THR A 6 -15.67 -3.80 -16.33
C THR A 6 -15.80 -4.70 -15.10
N LEU A 7 -16.86 -5.51 -15.04
CA LEU A 7 -17.10 -6.43 -13.93
C LEU A 7 -15.91 -7.39 -13.73
N ILE A 8 -15.37 -7.91 -14.83
CA ILE A 8 -14.21 -8.82 -14.84
C ILE A 8 -13.02 -8.14 -14.14
N VAL A 9 -12.69 -6.91 -14.54
CA VAL A 9 -11.56 -6.17 -13.96
C VAL A 9 -11.77 -5.92 -12.47
N ARG A 10 -12.97 -5.53 -12.05
CA ARG A 10 -13.28 -5.33 -10.63
C ARG A 10 -13.13 -6.59 -9.79
N VAL A 11 -13.57 -7.74 -10.31
CA VAL A 11 -13.45 -9.03 -9.62
C VAL A 11 -11.98 -9.43 -9.50
N ILE A 12 -11.21 -9.34 -10.59
CA ILE A 12 -9.77 -9.66 -10.59
C ILE A 12 -9.03 -8.71 -9.65
N ALA A 13 -9.26 -7.41 -9.74
CA ALA A 13 -8.61 -6.42 -8.89
C ALA A 13 -8.88 -6.66 -7.40
N ARG A 14 -10.11 -7.04 -7.03
CA ARG A 14 -10.46 -7.42 -5.66
C ARG A 14 -9.71 -8.66 -5.17
N PHE A 15 -9.50 -9.63 -6.05
CA PHE A 15 -8.80 -10.87 -5.72
C PHE A 15 -7.28 -10.70 -5.65
N VAL A 16 -6.70 -9.93 -6.57
CA VAL A 16 -5.24 -9.74 -6.69
C VAL A 16 -4.71 -8.70 -5.70
N SER A 17 -5.48 -7.67 -5.36
CA SER A 17 -5.08 -6.63 -4.40
C SER A 17 -4.52 -7.19 -3.06
N PRO A 18 -5.18 -8.13 -2.35
CA PRO A 18 -4.60 -8.71 -1.13
C PRO A 18 -3.33 -9.52 -1.39
N MET A 19 -3.20 -10.18 -2.54
CA MET A 19 -1.97 -10.88 -2.91
C MET A 19 -0.80 -9.90 -3.09
N ILE A 20 -1.05 -8.75 -3.73
CA ILE A 20 -0.06 -7.67 -3.86
C ILE A 20 0.35 -7.16 -2.48
N MET A 21 -0.59 -6.98 -1.55
CA MET A 21 -0.26 -6.54 -0.18
C MET A 21 0.64 -7.56 0.54
N VAL A 22 0.30 -8.85 0.50
CA VAL A 22 1.11 -9.90 1.13
C VAL A 22 2.50 -9.95 0.50
N PHE A 23 2.59 -9.83 -0.82
CA PHE A 23 3.88 -9.80 -1.52
C PHE A 23 4.72 -8.57 -1.13
N GLY A 24 4.11 -7.39 -1.04
CA GLY A 24 4.79 -6.18 -0.58
C GLY A 24 5.34 -6.33 0.84
N ILE A 25 4.55 -6.89 1.76
CA ILE A 25 5.00 -7.21 3.13
C ILE A 25 6.18 -8.20 3.11
N TYR A 26 6.09 -9.25 2.29
CA TYR A 26 7.19 -10.20 2.13
C TYR A 26 8.50 -9.52 1.69
N VAL A 27 8.44 -8.63 0.70
CA VAL A 27 9.60 -7.87 0.19
C VAL A 27 10.19 -6.94 1.26
N ILE A 28 9.37 -6.37 2.14
CA ILE A 28 9.83 -5.56 3.27
C ILE A 28 10.59 -6.44 4.26
N LEU A 29 9.99 -7.56 4.70
CA LEU A 29 10.57 -8.42 5.75
C LEU A 29 11.84 -9.14 5.28
N HIS A 30 11.91 -9.54 4.01
CA HIS A 30 13.05 -10.28 3.45
C HIS A 30 14.05 -9.39 2.72
N GLY A 31 13.98 -8.06 2.90
CA GLY A 31 14.93 -7.11 2.30
C GLY A 31 16.38 -7.30 2.76
N HIS A 32 16.61 -8.05 3.84
CA HIS A 32 17.95 -8.39 4.33
C HIS A 32 18.56 -9.64 3.67
N LEU A 33 17.73 -10.51 3.07
CA LEU A 33 18.17 -11.77 2.43
C LEU A 33 18.07 -11.73 0.91
N SER A 34 17.17 -10.91 0.38
CA SER A 34 16.86 -10.82 -1.05
C SER A 34 16.86 -9.35 -1.51
N PRO A 35 17.04 -9.09 -2.81
CA PRO A 35 16.85 -7.74 -3.35
C PRO A 35 15.45 -7.22 -2.99
N GLY A 36 15.38 -6.13 -2.21
CA GLY A 36 14.11 -5.67 -1.64
C GLY A 36 14.28 -4.56 -0.61
N GLY A 37 13.46 -4.60 0.44
CA GLY A 37 13.48 -3.64 1.54
C GLY A 37 12.23 -2.77 1.63
N GLY A 38 12.28 -1.80 2.56
CA GLY A 38 11.14 -0.95 2.91
C GLY A 38 10.58 -0.14 1.75
N PHE A 39 11.45 0.48 0.93
CA PHE A 39 11.05 1.33 -0.19
C PHE A 39 10.35 0.54 -1.32
N PRO A 40 10.99 -0.45 -1.98
CA PRO A 40 10.33 -1.21 -3.05
C PRO A 40 9.09 -1.98 -2.55
N GLY A 41 9.14 -2.53 -1.34
CA GLY A 41 7.96 -3.16 -0.73
C GLY A 41 6.81 -2.19 -0.46
N GLY A 42 7.11 -0.96 -0.03
CA GLY A 42 6.13 0.13 0.11
C GLY A 42 5.50 0.52 -1.23
N VAL A 43 6.27 0.63 -2.31
CA VAL A 43 5.77 0.90 -3.67
C VAL A 43 4.82 -0.20 -4.15
N ILE A 44 5.14 -1.47 -3.88
CA ILE A 44 4.26 -2.61 -4.18
C ILE A 44 2.94 -2.47 -3.45
N ILE A 45 2.95 -2.19 -2.14
CA ILE A 45 1.73 -1.98 -1.36
C ILE A 45 0.92 -0.81 -1.92
N ALA A 46 1.57 0.33 -2.24
CA ALA A 46 0.91 1.48 -2.86
C ALA A 46 0.23 1.13 -4.19
N SER A 47 0.85 0.26 -4.99
CA SER A 47 0.27 -0.21 -6.26
C SER A 47 -1.06 -0.96 -6.07
N ALA A 48 -1.24 -1.67 -4.95
CA ALA A 48 -2.52 -2.32 -4.62
C ALA A 48 -3.64 -1.28 -4.42
N PHE A 49 -3.32 -0.15 -3.80
CA PHE A 49 -4.26 0.95 -3.62
C PHE A 49 -4.55 1.68 -4.94
N VAL A 50 -3.53 1.88 -5.78
CA VAL A 50 -3.71 2.41 -7.14
C VAL A 50 -4.63 1.49 -7.96
N LEU A 51 -4.42 0.18 -7.93
CA LEU A 51 -5.25 -0.81 -8.63
C LEU A 51 -6.72 -0.73 -8.20
N ILE A 52 -6.99 -0.63 -6.89
CA ILE A 52 -8.36 -0.47 -6.37
C ILE A 52 -8.96 0.87 -6.81
N THR A 53 -8.18 1.95 -6.77
CA THR A 53 -8.62 3.29 -7.20
C THR A 53 -9.01 3.31 -8.66
N LEU A 54 -8.21 2.71 -9.54
CA LEU A 54 -8.50 2.63 -10.97
C LEU A 54 -9.68 1.70 -11.28
N SER A 55 -9.82 0.60 -10.55
CA SER A 55 -10.85 -0.40 -10.82
C SER A 55 -12.24 0.00 -10.32
N PHE A 56 -12.31 0.64 -9.15
CA PHE A 56 -13.56 0.96 -8.45
C PHE A 56 -13.90 2.46 -8.42
N GLY A 57 -12.99 3.31 -8.91
CA GLY A 57 -13.14 4.75 -8.87
C GLY A 57 -12.64 5.38 -7.56
N LYS A 58 -12.40 6.69 -7.63
CA LYS A 58 -11.78 7.48 -6.54
C LYS A 58 -12.58 7.45 -5.24
N GLU A 59 -13.92 7.38 -5.30
CA GLU A 59 -14.74 7.40 -4.08
C GLU A 59 -14.54 6.19 -3.17
N ILE A 60 -14.43 4.98 -3.74
CA ILE A 60 -14.21 3.76 -2.96
C ILE A 60 -12.79 3.76 -2.37
N ALA A 61 -11.82 4.31 -3.10
CA ALA A 61 -10.46 4.47 -2.60
C ALA A 61 -10.38 5.47 -1.43
N TYR A 62 -11.06 6.61 -1.51
CA TYR A 62 -11.13 7.61 -0.43
C TYR A 62 -11.79 7.09 0.85
N GLN A 63 -12.75 6.16 0.72
CA GLN A 63 -13.33 5.51 1.90
C GLN A 63 -12.36 4.54 2.58
N LYS A 64 -11.49 3.88 1.82
CA LYS A 64 -10.50 2.91 2.34
C LYS A 64 -9.24 3.59 2.88
N LEU A 65 -8.79 4.68 2.27
CA LEU A 65 -7.66 5.50 2.71
C LEU A 65 -8.14 6.94 2.86
N LYS A 66 -8.60 7.28 4.06
CA LYS A 66 -8.84 8.68 4.40
C LYS A 66 -7.51 9.41 4.46
N GLU A 67 -7.49 10.63 3.94
CA GLU A 67 -6.32 11.50 3.93
C GLU A 67 -5.70 11.67 5.33
N THR A 68 -6.55 11.80 6.36
CA THR A 68 -6.11 11.86 7.76
C THR A 68 -5.36 10.59 8.20
N THR A 69 -5.87 9.41 7.84
CA THR A 69 -5.22 8.14 8.21
C THR A 69 -3.88 7.98 7.50
N ALA A 70 -3.81 8.34 6.21
CA ALA A 70 -2.57 8.30 5.46
C ALA A 70 -1.52 9.27 6.05
N SER A 71 -1.92 10.50 6.38
CA SER A 71 -1.05 11.50 7.00
C SER A 71 -0.53 11.07 8.38
N VAL A 72 -1.40 10.45 9.21
CA VAL A 72 -1.00 9.90 10.52
C VAL A 72 -0.02 8.75 10.34
N MET A 73 -0.25 7.83 9.39
CA MET A 73 0.65 6.71 9.12
C MET A 73 2.01 7.18 8.60
N GLU A 74 2.04 8.16 7.71
CA GLU A 74 3.28 8.78 7.20
C GLU A 74 4.08 9.42 8.34
N SER A 75 3.42 10.25 9.14
CA SER A 75 4.04 10.93 10.28
C SER A 75 4.56 9.94 11.31
N ALA A 76 3.80 8.89 11.62
CA ALA A 76 4.22 7.82 12.53
C ALA A 76 5.43 7.06 11.98
N GLY A 77 5.44 6.72 10.69
CA GLY A 77 6.57 6.07 10.05
C GLY A 77 7.85 6.91 10.10
N ALA A 78 7.74 8.20 9.78
CA ALA A 78 8.86 9.14 9.86
C ALA A 78 9.38 9.30 11.30
N LEU A 79 8.47 9.38 12.28
CA LEU A 79 8.83 9.49 13.69
C LEU A 79 9.52 8.23 14.21
N ILE A 80 9.00 7.04 13.87
CA ILE A 80 9.64 5.76 14.25
C ILE A 80 11.03 5.67 13.65
N PHE A 81 11.19 6.05 12.38
CA PHE A 81 12.50 6.08 11.72
C PHE A 81 13.50 7.00 12.43
N LEU A 82 13.05 8.20 12.81
CA LEU A 82 13.86 9.16 13.58
C LEU A 82 14.25 8.60 14.96
N ILE A 83 13.29 8.03 15.69
CA ILE A 83 13.53 7.49 17.04
C ILE A 83 14.57 6.39 16.99
N LEU A 84 14.42 5.42 16.09
CA LEU A 84 15.37 4.33 15.88
C LEU A 84 16.78 4.89 15.60
N ALA A 85 16.87 5.83 14.64
CA ALA A 85 18.13 6.50 14.30
C ALA A 85 18.77 7.21 15.51
N THR A 86 17.98 7.90 16.35
CA THR A 86 18.50 8.58 17.55
C THR A 86 18.90 7.64 18.69
N LEU A 87 18.27 6.47 18.78
CA LEU A 87 18.63 5.41 19.73
C LEU A 87 19.85 4.62 19.27
N GLY A 88 20.28 4.79 18.02
CA GLY A 88 21.39 4.05 17.43
C GLY A 88 21.07 2.59 17.12
N ILE A 89 19.78 2.27 16.92
CA ILE A 89 19.25 0.95 16.53
C ILE A 89 18.70 1.08 15.11
#